data_AF-A0A955V015-F1
#
_entry.id   AF-A0A955V015-F1
#
_cell.length_a   1.000
_cell.length_b   1.000
_cell.length_c   1.000
_cell.angle_alpha   90.00
_cell.angle_beta   90.00
_cell.angle_gamma   90.00
#
_symmetry.space_group_name_H-M   'P 1'
#
loop_
_entity.id
_entity.type
_entity.pdbx_description
1 polymer ?
#
loop_
_entity_poly.entity_id
_entity_poly.type
_entity_poly.pdbx_seq_one_letter_code
_entity_poly.pdbx_strand_id
1 'polypeptide(L)'
;AVLVNASGTLGTTTSSARFKRDVADMGSASDVLMKLRPVVFHYTEEAVGKEASGELQYGLIAEEVADVAPELVAPGADGSPYSVKYHVLPALLLNELQKSELRNDEQQRTIEELLARLAALEALQGSAGRE
;
A
#
# COMPACT_ATOMS: atom_id res chain seq x y z
N ALA A 1 7.93 3.23 -15.93
CA ALA A 1 9.21 2.68 -15.47
C ALA A 1 9.98 2.11 -16.65
N VAL A 2 11.30 2.18 -16.63
CA VAL A 2 12.16 1.36 -17.51
C VAL A 2 12.44 0.07 -16.74
N LEU A 3 12.19 -1.07 -17.36
CA LEU A 3 12.42 -2.38 -16.78
C LEU A 3 13.44 -3.15 -17.62
N VAL A 4 14.20 -4.02 -16.97
CA VAL A 4 15.11 -4.98 -17.61
C VAL A 4 14.47 -6.36 -17.50
N ASN A 5 14.32 -7.06 -18.62
CA ASN A 5 13.83 -8.45 -18.61
C ASN A 5 14.97 -9.45 -18.33
N ALA A 6 14.64 -10.74 -18.20
CA ALA A 6 15.64 -11.79 -17.92
C ALA A 6 16.75 -11.92 -18.98
N SER A 7 16.53 -11.41 -20.21
CA SER A 7 17.55 -11.39 -21.28
C SER A 7 18.37 -10.09 -21.30
N GLY A 8 18.27 -9.24 -20.28
CA GLY A 8 19.02 -7.98 -20.18
C GLY A 8 18.49 -6.87 -21.09
N THR A 9 17.30 -7.02 -21.66
CA THR A 9 16.71 -6.04 -22.58
C THR A 9 15.92 -4.98 -21.81
N LEU A 10 16.23 -3.72 -22.10
CA LEU A 10 15.50 -2.56 -21.57
C LEU A 10 14.18 -2.38 -22.31
N GLY A 11 13.12 -2.08 -21.57
CA GLY A 11 11.80 -1.80 -22.13
C GLY A 11 10.89 -1.00 -21.21
N THR A 12 9.68 -0.72 -21.69
CA THR A 12 8.62 -0.05 -20.93
C THR A 12 7.48 -1.01 -20.61
N THR A 13 6.66 -0.66 -19.63
CA THR A 13 5.49 -1.46 -19.23
C THR A 13 4.33 -1.28 -20.20
N THR A 14 3.85 -2.36 -20.81
CA THR A 14 2.60 -2.36 -21.60
C THR A 14 1.38 -2.44 -20.68
N SER A 15 0.34 -1.64 -20.92
CA SER A 15 -0.87 -1.62 -20.07
C SER A 15 -2.20 -1.61 -20.81
N SER A 16 -2.20 -1.64 -22.15
CA SER A 16 -3.43 -1.72 -22.94
C SER A 16 -4.19 -3.01 -22.65
N ALA A 17 -5.52 -2.94 -22.55
CA ALA A 17 -6.39 -4.08 -22.26
C ALA A 17 -6.20 -5.25 -23.23
N ARG A 18 -5.87 -4.98 -24.50
CA ARG A 18 -5.60 -6.02 -25.52
C ARG A 18 -4.41 -6.93 -25.19
N PHE A 19 -3.56 -6.53 -24.25
CA PHE A 19 -2.40 -7.29 -23.80
C PHE A 19 -2.62 -7.96 -22.43
N LYS A 20 -3.85 -7.94 -21.89
CA LYS A 20 -4.21 -8.51 -20.59
C LYS A 20 -5.30 -9.58 -20.76
N ARG A 21 -5.33 -10.55 -19.85
CA ARG A 21 -6.37 -11.57 -19.73
C ARG A 21 -6.81 -11.65 -18.26
N ASP A 22 -8.00 -12.18 -18.02
CA ASP A 22 -8.53 -12.44 -16.67
C ASP A 22 -8.52 -11.19 -15.77
N VAL A 23 -8.96 -10.05 -16.32
CA VAL A 23 -9.00 -8.77 -15.61
C VAL A 23 -10.13 -8.77 -14.60
N ALA A 24 -9.80 -8.57 -13.33
CA ALA A 24 -10.72 -8.47 -12.21
C ALA A 24 -10.28 -7.38 -11.23
N ASP A 25 -11.20 -6.97 -10.36
CA ASP A 25 -10.89 -6.05 -9.27
C ASP A 25 -9.89 -6.68 -8.28
N MET A 26 -9.03 -5.85 -7.70
CA MET A 26 -7.91 -6.30 -6.88
C MET A 26 -8.33 -6.86 -5.51
N GLY A 27 -9.49 -6.47 -5.00
CA GLY A 27 -10.06 -7.00 -3.76
C GLY A 27 -9.08 -6.93 -2.58
N SER A 28 -8.84 -8.08 -1.95
CA SER A 28 -7.92 -8.23 -0.80
C SER A 28 -6.45 -8.41 -1.18
N ALA A 29 -6.10 -8.44 -2.48
CA ALA A 29 -4.72 -8.69 -2.90
C ALA A 29 -3.74 -7.60 -2.40
N SER A 30 -4.23 -6.37 -2.18
CA SER A 30 -3.42 -5.27 -1.64
C SER A 30 -3.39 -5.19 -0.11
N ASP A 31 -4.15 -6.04 0.61
CA ASP A 31 -4.20 -6.05 2.09
C ASP A 31 -2.80 -6.26 2.69
N VAL A 32 -1.96 -7.00 1.97
CA VAL A 32 -0.59 -7.34 2.38
C VAL A 32 0.27 -6.08 2.60
N LEU A 33 -0.04 -4.97 1.93
CA LEU A 33 0.69 -3.71 2.11
C LEU A 33 0.65 -3.21 3.55
N MET A 34 -0.45 -3.46 4.27
CA MET A 34 -0.63 -3.00 5.65
C MET A 34 0.25 -3.75 6.66
N LYS A 35 0.89 -4.85 6.23
CA LYS A 35 1.84 -5.64 7.03
C LYS A 35 3.29 -5.28 6.73
N LEU A 36 3.54 -4.49 5.68
CA LEU A 36 4.89 -4.07 5.33
C LEU A 36 5.34 -2.96 6.28
N ARG A 37 6.64 -2.92 6.55
CA ARG A 37 7.26 -1.90 7.40
C ARG A 37 8.02 -0.88 6.55
N PRO A 38 7.47 0.32 6.32
CA PRO A 38 8.24 1.41 5.73
C PRO A 38 9.43 1.76 6.62
N VAL A 39 10.60 1.92 6.01
CA VAL A 39 11.83 2.28 6.70
C VAL A 39 12.45 3.53 6.10
N VAL A 40 13.23 4.21 6.93
CA VAL A 40 14.12 5.29 6.53
C VAL A 40 15.55 4.79 6.74
N PHE A 41 16.42 4.96 5.77
CA PHE A 41 17.76 4.39 5.79
C PHE A 41 18.77 5.24 5.03
N HIS A 42 20.03 4.89 5.14
CA HIS A 42 21.12 5.40 4.31
C HIS A 42 21.79 4.21 3.64
N TYR A 43 22.18 4.34 2.37
CA TYR A 43 22.96 3.29 1.74
C TYR A 43 24.37 3.26 2.32
N THR A 44 25.00 2.08 2.31
CA THR A 44 26.42 1.96 2.63
C THR A 44 27.27 2.57 1.53
N GLU A 45 28.48 3.02 1.86
CA GLU A 45 29.44 3.53 0.86
C GLU A 45 29.78 2.46 -0.20
N GLU A 46 29.79 1.18 0.18
CA GLU A 46 30.01 0.07 -0.75
C GLU A 46 28.91 -0.01 -1.81
N ALA A 47 27.65 0.27 -1.43
CA ALA A 47 26.51 0.14 -2.33
C ALA A 47 26.39 1.30 -3.34
N VAL A 48 26.70 2.54 -2.92
CA VAL A 48 26.42 3.74 -3.74
C VAL A 48 27.58 4.72 -3.86
N GLY A 49 28.73 4.41 -3.27
CA GLY A 49 29.86 5.33 -3.15
C GLY A 49 29.70 6.35 -2.02
N LYS A 50 30.81 6.99 -1.64
CA LYS A 50 30.87 7.93 -0.52
C LYS A 50 30.01 9.18 -0.69
N GLU A 51 29.84 9.65 -1.92
CA GLU A 51 29.10 10.89 -2.19
C GLU A 51 27.59 10.69 -1.97
N ALA A 52 27.06 9.50 -2.25
CA ALA A 52 25.62 9.21 -2.17
C ALA A 52 25.20 8.47 -0.88
N SER A 53 26.16 7.92 -0.10
CA SER A 53 25.85 7.16 1.12
C SER A 53 25.27 8.03 2.25
N GLY A 54 25.54 9.34 2.24
CA GLY A 54 25.02 10.28 3.23
C GLY A 54 23.58 10.73 3.00
N GLU A 55 22.95 10.36 1.88
CA GLU A 55 21.59 10.78 1.57
C GLU A 55 20.54 9.92 2.28
N LEU A 56 19.57 10.57 2.92
CA LEU A 56 18.45 9.91 3.57
C LEU A 56 17.50 9.33 2.52
N GLN A 57 17.25 8.03 2.62
CA GLN A 57 16.40 7.27 1.70
C GLN A 57 15.18 6.70 2.42
N TYR A 58 14.15 6.38 1.64
CA TYR A 58 12.89 5.82 2.10
C TYR A 58 12.57 4.56 1.31
N GLY A 59 12.10 3.52 1.97
CA GLY A 59 11.78 2.28 1.27
C GLY A 59 11.35 1.16 2.18
N LEU A 60 11.65 -0.05 1.72
CA LEU A 60 11.33 -1.34 2.34
C LEU A 60 12.59 -2.22 2.31
N ILE A 61 12.68 -3.16 3.24
CA ILE A 61 13.74 -4.16 3.30
C ILE A 61 13.28 -5.42 2.55
N ALA A 62 14.04 -5.87 1.55
CA ALA A 62 13.61 -6.94 0.65
C ALA A 62 13.33 -8.25 1.39
N GLU A 63 14.11 -8.57 2.42
CA GLU A 63 13.95 -9.75 3.28
C GLU A 63 12.65 -9.67 4.09
N GLU A 64 12.37 -8.52 4.72
CA GLU A 64 11.12 -8.32 5.47
C GLU A 64 9.89 -8.38 4.56
N VAL A 65 10.01 -7.87 3.33
CA VAL A 65 8.94 -8.01 2.33
C VAL A 65 8.81 -9.47 1.89
N ALA A 66 9.90 -10.22 1.73
CA ALA A 66 9.85 -11.61 1.29
C ALA A 66 9.12 -12.52 2.30
N ASP A 67 9.25 -12.24 3.60
CA ASP A 67 8.57 -12.98 4.67
C ASP A 67 7.04 -12.81 4.62
N VAL A 68 6.55 -11.68 4.09
CA VAL A 68 5.13 -11.30 4.13
C VAL A 68 4.45 -11.37 2.76
N ALA A 69 5.16 -10.95 1.72
CA ALA A 69 4.71 -10.76 0.34
C ALA A 69 5.82 -11.15 -0.66
N PRO A 70 6.23 -12.43 -0.72
CA PRO A 70 7.34 -12.88 -1.56
C PRO A 70 7.15 -12.55 -3.05
N GLU A 71 5.92 -12.46 -3.53
CA GLU A 71 5.58 -12.06 -4.89
C GLU A 71 6.00 -10.62 -5.24
N LEU A 72 6.18 -9.75 -4.25
CA LEU A 72 6.64 -8.37 -4.41
C LEU A 72 8.16 -8.25 -4.42
N VAL A 73 8.90 -9.35 -4.30
CA VAL A 73 10.37 -9.36 -4.31
C VAL A 73 10.89 -10.01 -5.59
N ALA A 74 11.96 -9.45 -6.13
CA ALA A 74 12.76 -10.04 -7.19
C ALA A 74 14.03 -10.64 -6.56
N PRO A 75 14.35 -11.91 -6.87
CA PRO A 75 15.53 -12.56 -6.33
C PRO A 75 16.82 -12.01 -6.96
N GLY A 76 17.91 -12.09 -6.19
CA GLY A 76 19.27 -11.86 -6.65
C GLY A 76 19.83 -13.04 -7.45
N ALA A 77 21.10 -12.95 -7.85
CA ALA A 77 21.76 -13.98 -8.65
C ALA A 77 21.92 -15.32 -7.91
N ASP A 78 21.99 -15.28 -6.59
CA ASP A 78 22.07 -16.44 -5.68
C ASP A 78 20.69 -16.95 -5.22
N GLY A 79 19.61 -16.30 -5.68
CA GLY A 79 18.25 -16.63 -5.29
C GLY A 79 17.77 -15.96 -4.00
N SER A 80 18.60 -15.16 -3.32
CA SER A 80 18.18 -14.43 -2.12
C SER A 80 17.18 -13.31 -2.47
N PRO A 81 16.33 -12.88 -1.53
CA PRO A 81 15.65 -11.58 -1.63
C PRO A 81 16.67 -10.48 -1.96
N TYR A 82 16.39 -9.66 -2.99
CA TYR A 82 17.36 -8.63 -3.42
C TYR A 82 16.70 -7.29 -3.73
N SER A 83 15.59 -7.29 -4.46
CA SER A 83 14.94 -6.02 -4.85
C SER A 83 13.43 -6.10 -4.70
N VAL A 84 12.84 -5.05 -4.12
CA VAL A 84 11.39 -4.91 -4.07
C VAL A 84 10.88 -4.40 -5.43
N LYS A 85 9.78 -4.96 -5.92
CA LYS A 85 9.09 -4.56 -7.15
C LYS A 85 8.32 -3.25 -6.94
N TYR A 86 9.04 -2.16 -6.67
CA TYR A 86 8.48 -0.83 -6.36
C TYR A 86 7.50 -0.31 -7.41
N HIS A 87 7.63 -0.72 -8.67
CA HIS A 87 6.71 -0.33 -9.75
C HIS A 87 5.28 -0.89 -9.60
N VAL A 88 5.08 -1.93 -8.78
CA VAL A 88 3.76 -2.52 -8.51
C VAL A 88 3.05 -1.82 -7.36
N LEU A 89 3.80 -1.27 -6.39
CA LEU A 89 3.24 -0.69 -5.17
C LEU A 89 2.21 0.43 -5.42
N PRO A 90 2.38 1.36 -6.37
CA PRO A 90 1.40 2.44 -6.58
C PRO A 90 -0.01 1.94 -6.92
N ALA A 91 -0.13 0.86 -7.70
CA ALA A 91 -1.43 0.29 -8.05
C ALA A 91 -2.10 -0.40 -6.85
N LEU A 92 -1.32 -1.11 -6.04
CA LEU A 92 -1.79 -1.72 -4.79
C LEU A 92 -2.21 -0.65 -3.77
N LEU A 93 -1.41 0.42 -3.62
CA LEU A 93 -1.70 1.55 -2.73
C LEU A 93 -2.96 2.30 -3.15
N LEU A 94 -3.21 2.47 -4.46
CA LEU A 94 -4.43 3.07 -4.97
C LEU A 94 -5.67 2.27 -4.53
N ASN A 95 -5.62 0.94 -4.61
CA ASN A 95 -6.73 0.09 -4.17
C ASN A 95 -6.97 0.24 -2.65
N GLU A 96 -5.91 0.27 -1.83
CA GLU A 96 -6.06 0.50 -0.39
C GLU A 96 -6.59 1.90 -0.05
N LEU A 97 -6.17 2.93 -0.79
CA LEU A 97 -6.70 4.28 -0.63
C LEU A 97 -8.21 4.30 -0.93
N GLN A 98 -8.63 3.72 -2.05
CA GLN A 98 -10.05 3.64 -2.42
C GLN A 98 -10.87 2.87 -1.36
N LYS A 99 -10.34 1.76 -0.84
CA LYS A 99 -10.97 1.02 0.26
C LYS A 99 -11.05 1.85 1.53
N SER A 100 -10.02 2.65 1.83
CA SER A 100 -10.01 3.55 2.98
C SER A 100 -11.07 4.62 2.86
N GLU A 101 -11.21 5.27 1.70
CA GLU A 101 -12.25 6.28 1.45
C GLU A 101 -13.66 5.69 1.63
N LEU A 102 -13.90 4.48 1.09
CA LEU A 102 -15.19 3.79 1.26
C LEU A 102 -15.52 3.52 2.74
N ARG A 103 -14.53 3.06 3.51
CA ARG A 103 -14.70 2.83 4.97
C ARG A 103 -14.94 4.14 5.70
N ASN A 104 -14.24 5.22 5.34
CA ASN A 104 -14.43 6.54 5.94
C ASN A 104 -15.85 7.05 5.70
N ASP A 105 -16.37 6.93 4.47
CA ASP A 105 -17.75 7.33 4.12
C ASP A 105 -18.82 6.54 4.88
N GLU A 106 -18.59 5.24 5.09
CA GLU A 106 -19.48 4.38 5.87
C GLU A 106 -19.44 4.74 7.36
N GLN A 107 -18.25 4.98 7.91
CA GLN A 107 -18.06 5.44 9.27
C GLN A 107 -18.72 6.81 9.49
N GLN A 108 -18.57 7.74 8.56
CA GLN A 108 -19.17 9.07 8.64
C GLN A 108 -20.69 9.01 8.68
N ARG A 109 -21.32 8.19 7.82
CA ARG A 109 -22.78 7.94 7.87
C ARG A 109 -23.22 7.35 9.21
N THR A 110 -22.47 6.38 9.72
CA THR A 110 -22.75 5.78 11.03
C THR A 110 -22.68 6.81 12.15
N ILE A 111 -21.69 7.71 12.12
CA ILE A 111 -21.54 8.79 13.09
C ILE A 111 -22.75 9.74 13.04
N GLU A 112 -23.20 10.14 11.85
CA GLU A 112 -24.36 11.01 11.66
C GLU A 112 -25.65 10.38 12.21
N GLU A 113 -25.87 9.09 11.93
CA GLU A 113 -27.01 8.34 12.46
C GLU A 113 -26.98 8.23 13.99
N LEU A 114 -25.81 7.95 14.57
CA LEU A 114 -25.64 7.87 16.02
C LEU A 114 -25.87 9.22 16.69
N LEU A 115 -25.36 10.32 16.11
CA LEU A 115 -25.59 11.67 16.60
C LEU A 115 -27.08 12.04 16.57
N ALA A 116 -27.80 11.69 15.50
CA ALA A 116 -29.24 11.93 15.42
C ALA A 116 -30.02 11.15 16.49
N ARG A 117 -29.65 9.89 16.76
CA ARG A 117 -30.26 9.08 17.81
C ARG A 117 -29.96 9.62 19.21
N LEU A 118 -28.74 10.06 19.45
CA LEU A 118 -28.34 10.69 20.72
C LEU A 118 -29.17 11.95 20.99
N ALA A 119 -29.29 12.84 20.00
CA ALA A 119 -30.10 14.06 20.13
C ALA A 119 -31.58 13.74 20.44
N ALA A 120 -32.14 12.71 19.82
CA ALA A 120 -33.51 12.27 20.09
C ALA A 120 -33.69 11.73 21.53
N LEU A 121 -32.72 10.96 22.03
CA LEU A 121 -32.74 10.45 23.41
C LEU A 121 -32.58 11.57 24.44
N GLU A 122 -31.67 12.52 24.20
CA GLU A 122 -31.47 13.68 25.07
C GLU A 122 -32.74 14.55 25.16
N ALA A 123 -33.43 14.74 24.04
CA ALA A 123 -34.71 15.45 24.02
C ALA A 123 -35.80 14.75 24.85
N LEU A 124 -35.87 13.41 24.80
CA LEU A 124 -36.81 12.60 25.59
C LEU A 124 -36.49 12.63 27.09
N GLN A 125 -35.21 12.61 27.48
CA GLN A 125 -34.82 12.72 28.88
C GLN A 125 -35.06 14.12 29.44
N GLY A 126 -34.83 15.16 28.63
CA GLY A 126 -35.06 16.55 29.00
C GLY A 126 -36.54 16.96 29.12
N SER A 127 -37.46 16.20 28.51
CA SER A 127 -38.91 16.35 28.72
C SER A 127 -39.40 15.59 29.95
N ALA A 128 -38.86 14.40 30.21
CA ALA A 128 -39.23 13.58 31.37
C ALA A 128 -38.76 14.16 32.73
N GLY A 129 -37.72 15.00 32.75
CA GLY A 129 -37.23 15.65 33.97
C GLY A 129 -37.92 16.99 34.34
N ARG A 130 -38.96 17.42 33.61
CA ARG A 130 -39.69 18.67 33.86
C ARG A 130 -41.11 18.49 34.38
N GLU A 131 -41.54 17.26 34.66
CA GLU A 131 -42.76 16.92 35.41
C GLU A 131 -42.41 16.59 36.86
#